data_AF-A0ABC8RW07-F1
#
_entry.id   AF-A0ABC8RW07-F1
#
_cell.length_a   1.000
_cell.length_b   1.000
_cell.length_c   1.000
_cell.angle_alpha   90.00
_cell.angle_beta   90.00
_cell.angle_gamma   90.00
#
_symmetry.space_group_name_H-M   'P 1'
#
loop_
_entity.id
_entity.type
_entity.pdbx_description
1 polymer ?
#
loop_
_entity_poly.entity_id
_entity_poly.type
_entity_poly.pdbx_seq_one_letter_code
_entity_poly.pdbx_strand_id
1 'polypeptide(L)' 'PTSIEKEVFPKIAAAKKLYGMVLPGFWMDIGQPRDYISGLRLYLDSLRKKFSSKLASGPHIVNVLVDESAKIVTDA' A
#
# COMPACT_ATOMS: atom_id res chain seq x y z
N PRO A 1 25.71 -12.09 -8.17
CA PRO A 1 24.71 -11.19 -7.51
C PRO A 1 25.39 -10.41 -6.38
N THR A 2 25.08 -9.13 -6.20
CA THR A 2 25.64 -8.28 -5.13
C THR A 2 24.54 -7.90 -4.14
N SER A 3 24.77 -8.14 -2.85
CA SER A 3 23.85 -7.72 -1.78
C SER A 3 24.05 -6.25 -1.47
N ILE A 4 23.00 -5.43 -1.63
CA ILE A 4 23.05 -4.02 -1.24
C ILE A 4 23.33 -3.91 0.27
N GLU A 5 22.61 -4.65 1.11
CA GLU A 5 22.70 -4.56 2.57
C GLU A 5 24.06 -5.00 3.12
N LYS A 6 24.63 -6.08 2.56
CA LYS A 6 25.87 -6.68 3.09
C LYS A 6 27.12 -6.10 2.45
N GLU A 7 27.08 -5.73 1.16
CA GLU A 7 28.29 -5.39 0.41
C GLU A 7 28.38 -3.90 0.02
N VAL A 8 27.25 -3.21 -0.14
CA VAL A 8 27.21 -1.83 -0.65
C VAL A 8 26.90 -0.81 0.46
N PHE A 9 25.84 -1.05 1.24
CA PHE A 9 25.35 -0.14 2.28
C PHE A 9 26.43 0.22 3.31
N PRO A 10 27.24 -0.74 3.84
CA PRO A 10 28.29 -0.41 4.80
C PRO A 10 29.36 0.51 4.20
N LYS A 11 29.70 0.33 2.91
CA LYS A 11 30.70 1.17 2.22
C LYS A 11 30.21 2.59 2.02
N ILE A 12 28.93 2.77 1.64
CA ILE A 12 28.32 4.10 1.48
C ILE A 12 28.18 4.81 2.84
N ALA A 13 27.80 4.06 3.88
CA ALA A 13 27.74 4.56 5.25
C ALA A 13 29.10 5.04 5.76
N ALA A 14 30.14 4.22 5.60
CA ALA A 14 31.52 4.59 5.97
C ALA A 14 32.02 5.82 5.21
N ALA A 15 31.64 5.96 3.93
CA ALA A 15 31.95 7.12 3.11
C ALA A 15 31.11 8.37 3.46
N LYS A 16 30.18 8.30 4.42
CA LYS A 16 29.24 9.37 4.81
C LYS A 16 28.40 9.89 3.63
N LYS A 17 28.00 9.00 2.73
CA LYS A 17 27.20 9.31 1.54
C LYS A 17 25.75 8.82 1.62
N LEU A 18 25.27 8.54 2.83
CA LEU A 18 23.86 8.17 3.04
C LEU A 18 23.00 9.43 3.08
N TYR A 19 21.87 9.38 2.38
CA TYR A 19 20.84 10.40 2.40
C TYR A 19 19.49 9.72 2.70
N GLY A 20 18.60 10.46 3.35
CA GLY A 20 17.23 10.03 3.63
C GLY A 20 16.24 10.78 2.76
N MET A 21 15.22 10.09 2.27
CA MET A 21 14.06 10.69 1.63
C MET A 21 12.82 10.34 2.44
N VAL A 22 12.01 11.35 2.77
CA VAL A 22 10.68 11.11 3.33
C VAL A 22 9.78 10.65 2.19
N LEU A 23 9.29 9.41 2.27
CA LEU A 23 8.37 8.89 1.28
C LEU A 23 6.98 9.54 1.48
N PRO A 24 6.44 10.28 0.50
CA PRO A 24 5.10 10.84 0.60
C PRO A 24 4.05 9.75 0.41
N GLY A 25 3.05 9.70 1.29
CA GLY A 25 1.98 8.71 1.22
C GLY A 25 2.18 7.59 2.24
N PHE A 26 2.06 6.34 1.81
CA PHE A 26 2.15 5.19 2.69
C PHE A 26 3.03 4.11 2.03
N TRP A 27 3.59 3.27 2.88
CA TRP A 27 4.31 2.07 2.49
C TRP A 27 4.02 0.98 3.52
N MET A 28 3.96 -0.26 3.06
CA MET A 28 3.79 -1.42 3.90
C MET A 28 4.55 -2.58 3.27
N ASP A 29 5.24 -3.35 4.11
CA ASP A 29 5.81 -4.63 3.73
C ASP A 29 4.70 -5.70 3.70
N ILE A 30 4.57 -6.41 2.58
CA ILE A 30 3.53 -7.43 2.39
C ILE A 30 4.24 -8.76 2.13
N GLY A 31 4.36 -9.57 3.17
CA GLY A 31 4.97 -10.89 3.09
C GLY A 31 3.97 -12.04 3.04
N GLN A 32 2.75 -11.84 3.55
CA GLN A 32 1.75 -12.90 3.69
C GLN A 32 0.35 -12.44 3.23
N PRO A 33 -0.56 -13.38 2.88
CA PRO A 33 -1.91 -13.03 2.42
C PRO A 33 -2.71 -12.14 3.39
N ARG A 34 -2.52 -12.29 4.70
CA ARG A 34 -3.18 -11.45 5.71
C ARG A 34 -2.73 -9.99 5.65
N ASP A 35 -1.46 -9.77 5.35
CA ASP A 35 -0.87 -8.43 5.28
C ASP A 35 -1.38 -7.69 4.05
N TYR A 36 -1.66 -8.43 2.96
CA TYR A 36 -2.27 -7.87 1.76
C TYR A 36 -3.63 -7.21 2.06
N ILE A 37 -4.50 -7.90 2.80
CA ILE A 37 -5.82 -7.35 3.20
C ILE A 37 -5.66 -6.08 4.05
N SER A 38 -4.64 -6.03 4.91
CA SER A 38 -4.33 -4.84 5.70
C SER A 38 -3.78 -3.70 4.84
N GLY A 39 -2.91 -4.01 3.86
CA GLY A 39 -2.39 -3.06 2.88
C GLY A 39 -3.48 -2.45 2.00
N LEU A 40 -4.51 -3.23 1.64
CA LEU A 40 -5.67 -2.72 0.90
C LEU A 40 -6.41 -1.61 1.66
N ARG A 41 -6.53 -1.73 2.99
CA ARG A 41 -7.14 -0.67 3.81
C ARG A 41 -6.32 0.62 3.77
N LEU A 42 -4.99 0.53 3.88
CA LEU A 42 -4.10 1.68 3.75
C LEU A 42 -4.24 2.37 2.38
N TYR A 43 -4.37 1.58 1.31
CA TYR A 43 -4.60 2.08 -0.03
C TYR A 43 -5.95 2.82 -0.16
N LEU A 44 -7.04 2.20 0.31
CA LEU A 44 -8.38 2.81 0.29
C LEU A 44 -8.43 4.11 1.09
N ASP A 45 -7.75 4.18 2.24
CA ASP A 45 -7.66 5.40 3.04
C ASP A 45 -6.87 6.50 2.33
N SER A 46 -5.81 6.15 1.61
CA SER A 46 -5.07 7.09 0.76
C SER A 46 -5.93 7.61 -0.39
N LEU A 47 -6.70 6.75 -1.05
CA LEU A 47 -7.66 7.15 -2.08
C LEU A 47 -8.72 8.09 -1.51
N ARG A 48 -9.23 7.83 -0.31
CA ARG A 48 -10.23 8.68 0.34
C ARG A 48 -9.71 10.10 0.58
N LYS A 49 -8.43 10.22 0.93
CA LYS A 49 -7.77 11.51 1.18
C LYS A 49 -7.43 12.28 -0.09
N LYS A 50 -7.05 11.59 -1.18
CA LYS A 50 -6.49 12.22 -2.39
C LYS A 50 -7.40 12.18 -3.62
N PHE A 51 -8.27 11.19 -3.70
CA PHE A 51 -9.09 10.85 -4.88
C PHE A 51 -10.46 10.31 -4.46
N SER A 52 -11.13 11.01 -3.53
CA SER A 52 -12.40 10.56 -2.94
C SER A 52 -13.50 10.26 -3.97
N SER A 53 -13.51 10.95 -5.11
CA SER A 53 -14.45 10.72 -6.22
C SER A 53 -14.33 9.34 -6.88
N LYS A 54 -13.21 8.64 -6.70
CA LYS A 54 -13.04 7.26 -7.17
C LYS A 54 -13.68 6.23 -6.25
N LEU A 55 -14.12 6.64 -5.05
CA LEU A 55 -14.71 5.74 -4.07
C LEU A 55 -16.23 5.87 -4.09
N ALA A 56 -16.91 4.73 -4.05
CA ALA A 56 -18.34 4.69 -3.78
C ALA A 56 -18.63 5.21 -2.36
N SER A 57 -19.81 5.81 -2.18
CA SER A 57 -20.30 6.30 -0.89
C SER A 57 -21.79 5.96 -0.72
N GLY A 58 -22.20 5.66 0.50
CA GLY A 58 -23.58 5.28 0.80
C GLY A 58 -23.71 4.52 2.12
N PRO A 59 -24.95 4.30 2.59
CA PRO A 59 -25.21 3.46 3.75
C PRO A 59 -24.58 2.07 3.55
N HIS A 60 -23.94 1.55 4.59
CA HIS A 60 -23.30 0.22 4.60
C HIS A 60 -22.12 0.02 3.64
N ILE A 61 -21.66 1.05 2.91
CA ILE A 61 -20.43 0.97 2.10
C ILE A 61 -19.20 1.10 3.02
N VAL A 62 -18.39 0.04 3.08
CA VAL A 62 -17.17 -0.05 3.90
C VAL A 62 -15.91 -0.14 3.01
N ASN A 63 -14.72 -0.16 3.63
CA ASN A 63 -13.41 -0.26 2.95
C ASN A 63 -13.17 -1.66 2.33
N VAL A 64 -13.81 -1.95 1.19
CA VAL A 64 -13.60 -3.16 0.39
C VAL A 64 -13.26 -2.80 -1.06
N LEU A 65 -12.48 -3.65 -1.72
CA LEU A 65 -12.29 -3.61 -3.16
C LEU A 65 -13.20 -4.65 -3.81
N VAL A 66 -13.87 -4.23 -4.88
CA VAL A 66 -14.70 -5.09 -5.70
C VAL A 66 -14.11 -5.04 -7.10
N ASP A 67 -13.78 -6.21 -7.65
CA ASP A 67 -13.32 -6.33 -9.02
C ASP A 67 -14.45 -5.95 -9.99
N GLU A 68 -14.12 -5.31 -11.12
CA GLU A 68 -15.12 -4.86 -12.10
C GLU A 68 -15.93 -6.01 -12.70
N SER A 69 -15.38 -7.23 -12.70
CA SER A 69 -16.08 -8.44 -13.16
C SER A 69 -17.01 -9.05 -12.11
N ALA A 70 -16.98 -8.56 -10.86
CA ALA A 70 -17.77 -9.12 -9.77
C ALA A 70 -19.27 -8.89 -10.01
N LYS A 71 -20.06 -9.96 -9.89
CA LYS A 71 -21.52 -9.91 -9.96
C LYS A 71 -22.07 -9.87 -8.54
N ILE A 72 -22.72 -8.77 -8.17
CA ILE A 72 -23.42 -8.62 -6.89
C ILE A 72 -24.86 -9.08 -7.10
N VAL A 73 -25.23 -10.21 -6.50
CA VAL A 73 -26.61 -10.71 -6.50
C VAL A 73 -27.26 -10.27 -5.20
N THR A 74 -28.48 -9.74 -5.29
CA THR A 74 -29.29 -9.46 -4.11
C THR A 74 -30.01 -10.74 -3.70
N ASP A 75 -30.04 -11.04 -2.40
CA ASP A 75 -30.87 -12.11 -1.88
C ASP A 75 -32.34 -11.70 -2.10
N ALA A 76 -33.09 -12.53 -2.84
CA ALA A 76 -34.50 -12.36 -3.13
C ALA A 76 -35.37 -12.78 -1.93
#